data_AF-A0A7V3G7T6-F1
#
_entry.id   AF-A0A7V3G7T6-F1
#
_cell.length_a   1.000
_cell.length_b   1.000
_cell.length_c   1.000
_cell.angle_alpha   90.00
_cell.angle_beta   90.00
_cell.angle_gamma   90.00
#
_symmetry.space_group_name_H-M   'P 1'
#
loop_
_entity.id
_entity.type
_entity.pdbx_description
1 polymer ?
#
loop_
_entity_poly.entity_id
_entity_poly.type
_entity_poly.pdbx_seq_one_letter_code
_entity_poly.pdbx_strand_id
1 'polypeptide(L)'
;MESFFPELFFLSFIAQIILRLAVAGVFFYDAQNIWRALPSRRIFAAASALIGTLIAIGLFTQIAVIAAAIQAVMATLRYQKESVFGNKIVLILSLAILLFLLIAGPGGIALDLPY
;
A
#
# COMPACT_ATOMS: atom_id res chain seq x y z
N MET A 1 -32.08 5.85 -12.07
CA MET A 1 -31.44 4.72 -12.79
C MET A 1 -31.19 3.66 -11.74
N GLU A 2 -32.03 2.63 -11.69
CA GLU A 2 -31.81 1.49 -10.80
C GLU A 2 -30.50 0.81 -11.20
N SER A 3 -29.63 0.57 -10.21
CA SER A 3 -28.38 -0.14 -10.40
C SER A 3 -28.68 -1.54 -10.89
N PHE A 4 -28.28 -1.86 -12.14
CA PHE A 4 -28.50 -3.17 -12.75
C PHE A 4 -27.76 -4.30 -12.02
N PHE A 5 -26.81 -3.98 -11.13
CA PHE A 5 -26.01 -4.96 -10.40
C PHE A 5 -25.64 -4.47 -8.99
N PRO A 6 -26.58 -4.49 -8.03
CA PRO A 6 -26.34 -4.07 -6.65
C PRO A 6 -25.21 -4.86 -5.97
N GLU A 7 -25.06 -6.15 -6.31
CA GLU A 7 -24.04 -7.03 -5.74
C GLU A 7 -22.61 -6.65 -6.14
N LEU A 8 -22.39 -6.06 -7.33
CA LEU A 8 -21.07 -5.59 -7.74
C LEU A 8 -20.59 -4.40 -6.90
N PHE A 9 -21.51 -3.61 -6.37
CA PHE A 9 -21.18 -2.51 -5.44
C PHE A 9 -20.76 -3.03 -4.06
N PHE A 10 -21.29 -4.17 -3.62
CA PHE A 10 -20.83 -4.79 -2.36
C PHE A 10 -19.41 -5.34 -2.50
N LEU A 11 -19.11 -5.97 -3.65
CA LEU A 11 -17.78 -6.48 -3.97
C LEU A 11 -16.72 -5.38 -4.07
N SER A 12 -17.07 -4.19 -4.57
CA SER A 12 -16.12 -3.08 -4.69
C SER A 12 -15.60 -2.61 -3.32
N PHE A 13 -16.46 -2.60 -2.31
CA PHE A 13 -16.09 -2.28 -0.93
C PHE A 13 -15.11 -3.31 -0.35
N ILE A 14 -15.44 -4.61 -0.47
CA ILE A 14 -14.57 -5.70 0.01
C ILE A 14 -13.24 -5.72 -0.74
N ALA A 15 -13.26 -5.51 -2.06
CA ALA A 15 -12.06 -5.50 -2.89
C ALA A 15 -11.07 -4.43 -2.43
N GLN A 16 -11.54 -3.21 -2.13
CA GLN A 16 -10.67 -2.15 -1.63
C GLN A 16 -9.98 -2.53 -0.30
N ILE A 17 -10.70 -3.18 0.62
CA ILE A 17 -10.13 -3.64 1.90
C ILE A 17 -9.06 -4.71 1.66
N ILE A 18 -9.37 -5.72 0.84
CA ILE A 18 -8.44 -6.81 0.55
C ILE A 18 -7.17 -6.25 -0.09
N LEU A 19 -7.30 -5.37 -1.09
CA LEU A 19 -6.18 -4.76 -1.78
C LEU A 19 -5.34 -3.88 -0.84
N ARG A 20 -5.98 -3.13 0.05
CA ARG A 20 -5.33 -2.32 1.08
C ARG A 20 -4.51 -3.15 2.05
N LEU A 21 -5.09 -4.23 2.59
CA LEU A 21 -4.39 -5.14 3.50
C LEU A 21 -3.26 -5.89 2.78
N ALA A 22 -3.46 -6.29 1.52
CA ALA A 22 -2.45 -6.95 0.72
C ALA A 22 -1.23 -6.05 0.52
N VAL A 23 -1.43 -4.80 0.07
CA VAL A 23 -0.30 -3.89 -0.15
C VAL A 23 0.34 -3.47 1.17
N ALA A 24 -0.44 -3.22 2.23
CA ALA A 24 0.12 -2.96 3.56
C ALA A 24 0.99 -4.12 4.06
N GLY A 25 0.55 -5.37 3.84
CA GLY A 25 1.32 -6.58 4.14
C GLY A 25 2.67 -6.62 3.41
N VAL A 26 2.70 -6.23 2.13
CA VAL A 26 3.97 -6.11 1.37
C VAL A 26 4.90 -5.07 1.99
N PHE A 27 4.38 -3.90 2.39
CA PHE A 27 5.19 -2.87 3.06
C PHE A 27 5.71 -3.31 4.42
N PHE A 28 4.91 -4.05 5.21
CA PHE A 28 5.38 -4.61 6.47
C PHE A 28 6.45 -5.69 6.27
N TYR A 29 6.29 -6.53 5.25
CA TYR A 29 7.28 -7.55 4.93
C TYR A 29 8.59 -6.93 4.43
N ASP A 30 8.51 -5.89 3.60
CA ASP A 30 9.65 -5.09 3.17
C ASP A 30 10.35 -4.40 4.35
N ALA A 31 9.58 -3.79 5.27
CA ALA A 31 10.09 -3.21 6.50
C ALA A 31 10.89 -4.24 7.32
N GLN A 32 10.34 -5.45 7.50
CA GLN A 32 10.98 -6.51 8.24
C GLN A 32 12.29 -6.97 7.59
N ASN A 33 12.32 -7.09 6.25
CA ASN A 33 13.50 -7.48 5.51
C ASN A 33 14.61 -6.42 5.61
N ILE A 34 14.28 -5.15 5.38
CA ILE A 34 15.25 -4.04 5.50
C ILE A 34 15.76 -3.93 6.94
N TRP A 35 14.89 -4.06 7.94
CA TRP A 35 15.27 -3.94 9.35
C TRP A 35 16.29 -5.01 9.78
N ARG A 36 16.13 -6.23 9.28
CA ARG A 36 17.03 -7.37 9.57
C ARG A 36 18.33 -7.30 8.77
N ALA A 37 18.26 -6.90 7.50
CA ALA A 37 19.43 -6.89 6.62
C ALA A 37 20.35 -5.68 6.82
N LEU A 38 19.80 -4.50 7.11
CA LEU A 38 20.53 -3.23 7.04
C LEU A 38 20.33 -2.37 8.32
N PRO A 39 21.15 -2.58 9.38
CA PRO A 39 21.05 -1.81 10.63
C PRO A 39 21.17 -0.30 10.44
N SER A 40 22.01 0.14 9.49
CA SER A 40 22.22 1.55 9.15
C SER A 40 21.02 2.22 8.47
N ARG A 41 20.00 1.44 8.06
CA ARG A 41 18.83 1.93 7.30
C ARG A 41 17.51 1.65 8.01
N ARG A 42 17.52 1.47 9.34
CA ARG A 42 16.29 1.28 10.15
C ARG A 42 15.25 2.38 9.96
N ILE A 43 15.66 3.61 9.63
CA ILE A 43 14.73 4.71 9.31
C ILE A 43 13.88 4.37 8.08
N PHE A 44 14.46 3.74 7.05
CA PHE A 44 13.70 3.31 5.86
C PHE A 44 12.72 2.19 6.19
N ALA A 45 13.13 1.22 6.99
CA ALA A 45 12.24 0.16 7.45
C ALA A 45 11.10 0.72 8.32
N ALA A 46 11.40 1.66 9.23
CA ALA A 46 10.38 2.35 10.01
C ALA A 46 9.41 3.13 9.12
N ALA A 47 9.91 3.80 8.07
CA ALA A 47 9.06 4.48 7.09
C ALA A 47 8.17 3.49 6.33
N SER A 48 8.69 2.32 5.91
CA SER A 48 7.88 1.26 5.26
C SER A 48 6.76 0.78 6.19
N ALA A 49 7.09 0.52 7.45
CA ALA A 49 6.12 0.07 8.45
C ALA A 49 5.07 1.15 8.75
N LEU A 50 5.48 2.42 8.84
CA LEU A 50 4.56 3.54 9.06
C LEU A 50 3.60 3.68 7.88
N ILE A 51 4.11 3.66 6.64
CA ILE A 51 3.30 3.73 5.42
C ILE A 51 2.33 2.55 5.35
N GLY A 52 2.80 1.33 5.62
CA GLY A 52 1.94 0.14 5.69
C GLY A 52 0.81 0.30 6.71
N THR A 53 1.10 0.88 7.88
CA THR A 53 0.11 1.16 8.93
C THR A 53 -0.92 2.19 8.47
N LEU A 54 -0.48 3.31 7.89
CA LEU A 54 -1.37 4.36 7.37
C LEU A 54 -2.31 3.81 6.30
N ILE A 55 -1.78 3.01 5.37
CA ILE A 55 -2.58 2.37 4.34
C ILE A 55 -3.57 1.39 4.98
N ALA A 56 -3.14 0.50 5.87
CA ALA A 56 -4.00 -0.51 6.49
C ALA A 56 -5.19 0.11 7.24
N ILE A 57 -4.94 1.17 8.00
CA ILE A 57 -5.97 1.89 8.77
C ILE A 57 -6.83 2.77 7.85
N GLY A 58 -6.30 3.16 6.69
CA GLY A 58 -6.97 4.09 5.80
C GLY A 58 -6.91 5.54 6.30
N LEU A 59 -5.77 5.94 6.84
CA LEU A 59 -5.50 7.31 7.28
C LEU A 59 -4.62 8.02 6.24
N PHE A 60 -4.95 9.26 5.88
CA PHE A 60 -4.31 10.04 4.83
C PHE A 60 -4.14 9.25 3.53
N THR A 61 -5.13 8.44 3.15
CA THR A 61 -5.09 7.42 2.09
C THR A 61 -4.42 7.89 0.81
N GLN A 62 -4.82 9.05 0.27
CA GLN A 62 -4.22 9.57 -0.96
C GLN A 62 -2.73 9.89 -0.77
N ILE A 63 -2.39 10.58 0.33
CA ILE A 63 -1.01 10.96 0.66
C ILE A 63 -0.17 9.70 0.96
N ALA A 64 -0.72 8.75 1.72
CA ALA A 64 -0.09 7.50 2.08
C ALA A 64 0.17 6.62 0.86
N VAL A 65 -0.77 6.56 -0.10
CA VAL A 65 -0.62 5.82 -1.36
C VAL A 65 0.47 6.46 -2.24
N ILE A 66 0.51 7.79 -2.35
CA ILE A 66 1.58 8.48 -3.08
C ILE A 66 2.94 8.24 -2.42
N ALA A 67 3.02 8.39 -1.10
CA ALA A 67 4.23 8.11 -0.33
C ALA A 67 4.70 6.66 -0.50
N ALA A 68 3.77 5.70 -0.48
CA ALA A 68 4.05 4.29 -0.72
C ALA A 68 4.61 4.04 -2.13
N ALA A 69 4.00 4.64 -3.17
CA ALA A 69 4.48 4.47 -4.54
C ALA A 69 5.90 5.01 -4.71
N ILE A 70 6.17 6.21 -4.18
CA ILE A 70 7.52 6.80 -4.18
C ILE A 70 8.49 5.89 -3.42
N GLN A 71 8.09 5.40 -2.24
CA GLN A 71 8.93 4.56 -1.42
C GLN A 71 9.26 3.23 -2.11
N ALA A 72 8.28 2.55 -2.72
CA ALA A 72 8.50 1.28 -3.43
C ALA A 72 9.50 1.44 -4.58
N VAL A 73 9.38 2.54 -5.35
CA VAL A 73 10.35 2.87 -6.41
C VAL A 73 11.72 3.18 -5.82
N MET A 74 11.81 4.01 -4.77
CA MET A 74 13.07 4.32 -4.12
C MET A 74 13.75 3.10 -3.51
N ALA A 75 12.98 2.20 -2.89
CA ALA A 75 13.48 0.96 -2.32
C ALA A 75 14.06 0.05 -3.40
N THR A 76 13.39 -0.03 -4.55
CA THR A 76 13.90 -0.73 -5.74
C THR A 76 15.20 -0.11 -6.24
N LEU A 77 15.28 1.22 -6.35
CA LEU A 77 16.49 1.87 -6.90
C LEU A 77 17.69 1.82 -5.95
N ARG A 78 17.47 1.79 -4.64
CA ARG A 78 18.55 1.88 -3.63
C ARG A 78 18.91 0.55 -2.98
N TYR A 79 17.98 -0.41 -2.91
CA TYR A 79 18.10 -1.61 -2.07
C TYR A 79 17.61 -2.88 -2.81
N GLN A 80 17.93 -3.01 -4.11
CA GLN A 80 17.41 -4.10 -4.97
C GLN A 80 17.52 -5.50 -4.38
N LYS A 81 18.56 -5.81 -3.58
CA LYS A 81 18.78 -7.18 -3.08
C LYS A 81 18.06 -7.45 -1.78
N GLU A 82 17.90 -6.44 -0.93
CA GLU A 82 17.37 -6.56 0.43
C GLU A 82 15.88 -6.18 0.51
N SER A 83 15.40 -5.34 -0.40
CA SER A 83 13.99 -4.94 -0.48
C SER A 83 13.17 -5.97 -1.23
N VAL A 84 11.93 -6.18 -0.77
CA VAL A 84 10.94 -7.02 -1.44
C VAL A 84 10.60 -6.47 -2.83
N PHE A 85 10.66 -5.14 -2.98
CA PHE A 85 10.43 -4.45 -4.25
C PHE A 85 11.55 -4.65 -5.28
N GLY A 86 12.67 -5.26 -4.88
CA GLY A 86 13.67 -5.77 -5.82
C GLY A 86 13.11 -6.79 -6.81
N ASN A 87 12.06 -7.52 -6.43
CA ASN A 87 11.30 -8.37 -7.34
C ASN A 87 10.35 -7.52 -8.19
N LYS A 88 10.62 -7.44 -9.50
CA LYS A 88 9.84 -6.66 -10.47
C LYS A 88 8.34 -7.00 -10.46
N ILE A 89 7.98 -8.26 -10.25
CA ILE A 89 6.58 -8.68 -10.22
C ILE A 89 5.88 -8.07 -9.00
N VAL A 90 6.52 -8.15 -7.83
CA VAL A 90 5.97 -7.57 -6.60
C VAL A 90 5.87 -6.05 -6.70
N LEU A 91 6.88 -5.40 -7.27
CA LEU A 91 6.85 -3.96 -7.52
C LEU A 91 5.67 -3.56 -8.43
N ILE A 92 5.54 -4.21 -9.60
CA ILE A 92 4.49 -3.89 -10.57
C ILE A 92 3.11 -4.13 -9.97
N LEU A 93 2.90 -5.25 -9.29
CA LEU A 93 1.62 -5.55 -8.63
C LEU A 93 1.32 -4.54 -7.53
N SER A 94 2.30 -4.19 -6.70
CA SER A 94 2.13 -3.19 -5.64
C SER A 94 1.77 -1.82 -6.23
N LEU A 95 2.45 -1.39 -7.30
CA LEU A 95 2.15 -0.14 -7.98
C LEU A 95 0.77 -0.15 -8.64
N ALA A 96 0.35 -1.27 -9.24
CA ALA A 96 -0.99 -1.42 -9.80
C ALA A 96 -2.07 -1.29 -8.72
N ILE A 97 -1.86 -1.92 -7.56
CA ILE A 97 -2.78 -1.80 -6.41
C ILE A 97 -2.81 -0.37 -5.88
N LEU A 98 -1.65 0.26 -5.70
CA LEU A 98 -1.57 1.65 -5.24
C LEU A 98 -2.26 2.62 -6.21
N LEU A 99 -2.05 2.44 -7.53
CA LEU A 99 -2.74 3.25 -8.54
C LEU A 99 -4.26 3.04 -8.49
N PHE A 100 -4.70 1.80 -8.33
CA PHE A 100 -6.12 1.50 -8.14
C PHE A 100 -6.69 2.19 -6.89
N LEU A 101 -6.00 2.09 -5.75
CA LEU A 101 -6.42 2.75 -4.50
C LEU A 101 -6.41 4.29 -4.62
N LEU A 102 -5.50 4.85 -5.41
CA LEU A 102 -5.46 6.29 -5.67
C LEU A 102 -6.71 6.77 -6.43
N ILE A 103 -7.16 5.98 -7.41
CA ILE A 103 -8.34 6.30 -8.23
C ILE A 103 -9.64 5.98 -7.49
N ALA A 104 -9.70 4.83 -6.80
CA ALA A 104 -10.87 4.38 -6.06
C ALA A 104 -11.11 5.23 -4.79
N GLY A 105 -10.06 5.88 -4.28
CA GLY A 105 -10.12 6.78 -3.14
C GLY A 105 -10.08 6.07 -1.77
N PRO A 106 -10.45 6.79 -0.70
CA PRO A 106 -10.36 6.31 0.67
C PRO A 106 -11.24 5.09 0.98
N GLY A 107 -12.28 4.80 0.20
CA GLY A 107 -13.24 3.76 0.53
C GLY A 107 -14.04 4.03 1.80
N GLY A 108 -15.08 3.23 2.07
CA GLY A 108 -16.04 3.52 3.14
C GLY A 108 -15.55 3.28 4.58
N ILE A 109 -14.32 2.79 4.79
CA ILE A 109 -13.74 2.54 6.13
C ILE A 109 -12.55 3.48 6.41
N ALA A 110 -12.14 4.32 5.46
CA ALA A 110 -11.07 5.26 5.77
C ALA A 110 -11.47 6.24 6.87
N LEU A 111 -10.52 6.49 7.76
CA LEU A 111 -10.63 7.47 8.85
C LEU A 111 -10.43 8.92 8.38
N ASP A 112 -10.29 9.12 7.07
CA ASP A 112 -9.63 10.29 6.51
C ASP A 112 -10.53 11.52 6.37
N LEU A 113 -11.86 11.37 6.26
CA LEU A 113 -12.82 12.48 6.22
C LEU A 113 -14.23 12.02 6.66
N PRO A 114 -15.04 12.91 7.27
CA PRO A 114 -16.46 12.64 7.51
C PRO A 114 -17.21 12.52 6.18
N TYR A 115 -18.09 11.53 6.15
CA TYR A 115 -18.95 11.08 5.04
C TYR A 115 -19.83 12.19 4.46
#